data_AF-A0A939X0K4-F1
#
_entry.id   AF-A0A939X0K4-F1
#
_cell.length_a   1.000
_cell.length_b   1.000
_cell.length_c   1.000
_cell.angle_alpha   90.00
_cell.angle_beta   90.00
_cell.angle_gamma   90.00
#
_symmetry.space_group_name_H-M   'P 1'
#
loop_
_entity.id
_entity.type
_entity.pdbx_description
1 polymer ?
#
loop_
_entity_poly.entity_id
_entity_poly.type
_entity_poly.pdbx_seq_one_letter_code
_entity_poly.pdbx_strand_id
1 'polypeptide(L)'
;IDPGLDFSNLPEITQKYSELTDMQVPERQPYAGSLVFTAFSGSHQDAIRKAMAARQSMPVDAPWDVTYIPIDPHDIGREYEEIIRINSQSGKGGAAWILEQNYGISLPKAMHPVLGKVVTSAADKLQRELSAEEIYQLFIDTWIDTTSPLKIVDFAQTYLGGDQVQCRASICYLGEIIAIGSSGNGPLDAFVSALQKASVPHFSISAFHEHAIGLGTGTEALACVEITLDDGRKFWGCGKSTNIGFAGINSVVSAVNRISVAE
;
A
#
# COMPACT_ATOMS: atom_id res chain seq x y z
N ILE A 1 -41.53 12.63 1.29
CA ILE A 1 -42.67 13.15 0.50
C ILE A 1 -42.40 12.72 -0.92
N ASP A 2 -43.33 12.01 -1.55
CA ASP A 2 -43.19 11.57 -2.94
C ASP A 2 -43.22 12.80 -3.88
N PRO A 3 -42.20 13.02 -4.74
CA PRO A 3 -42.17 14.13 -5.67
C PRO A 3 -43.08 13.96 -6.89
N GLY A 4 -43.62 12.75 -7.15
CA GLY A 4 -44.38 12.45 -8.36
C GLY A 4 -43.53 12.44 -9.65
N LEU A 5 -42.21 12.36 -9.51
CA LEU A 5 -41.22 12.33 -10.59
C LEU A 5 -40.23 11.18 -10.33
N ASP A 6 -39.74 10.55 -11.39
CA ASP A 6 -38.76 9.47 -11.30
C ASP A 6 -37.34 10.03 -11.41
N PHE A 7 -36.56 9.89 -10.34
CA PHE A 7 -35.15 10.26 -10.27
C PHE A 7 -34.24 9.06 -10.03
N SER A 8 -34.74 7.83 -10.22
CA SER A 8 -34.01 6.59 -9.91
C SER A 8 -32.74 6.43 -10.75
N ASN A 9 -32.63 7.14 -11.87
CA ASN A 9 -31.43 7.22 -12.71
C ASN A 9 -31.07 8.69 -13.02
N LEU A 10 -30.54 9.38 -12.01
CA LEU A 10 -30.12 10.76 -12.17
C LEU A 10 -28.98 10.95 -13.19
N PRO A 11 -27.99 10.04 -13.33
CA PRO A 11 -26.99 10.13 -14.40
C PRO A 11 -27.59 10.26 -15.80
N GLU A 12 -28.59 9.46 -16.16
CA GLU A 12 -29.24 9.53 -17.46
C GLU A 12 -29.91 10.90 -17.68
N ILE A 13 -30.54 11.46 -16.64
CA ILE A 13 -31.15 12.79 -16.70
C ILE A 13 -30.08 13.86 -16.92
N THR A 14 -28.94 13.79 -16.22
CA THR A 14 -27.83 14.75 -16.38
C THR A 14 -27.17 14.67 -17.76
N GLN A 15 -27.08 13.46 -18.32
CA GLN A 15 -26.59 13.23 -19.67
C GLN A 15 -27.52 13.89 -20.69
N LYS A 16 -28.82 13.60 -20.63
CA LYS A 16 -29.82 14.22 -21.54
C LYS A 16 -29.86 15.74 -21.43
N TYR A 17 -29.76 16.29 -20.21
CA TYR A 17 -29.64 17.73 -20.02
C TYR A 17 -28.45 18.30 -20.79
N SER A 18 -27.28 17.67 -20.66
CA SER A 18 -26.05 18.15 -21.31
C SER A 18 -26.16 18.03 -22.84
N GLU A 19 -26.71 16.93 -23.34
CA GLU A 19 -26.92 16.69 -24.78
C GLU A 19 -27.90 17.68 -25.42
N LEU A 20 -28.98 18.03 -24.70
CA LEU A 20 -30.05 18.89 -25.24
C LEU A 20 -29.74 20.38 -25.12
N THR A 21 -28.91 20.78 -24.15
CA THR A 21 -28.66 22.19 -23.83
C THR A 21 -27.26 22.67 -24.18
N ASP A 22 -26.33 21.74 -24.44
CA ASP A 22 -24.89 22.01 -24.58
C ASP A 22 -24.28 22.68 -23.33
N MET A 23 -24.93 22.50 -22.16
CA MET A 23 -24.49 23.01 -20.86
C MET A 23 -23.99 21.87 -19.98
N GLN A 24 -23.00 22.16 -19.13
CA GLN A 24 -22.50 21.19 -18.14
C GLN A 24 -23.21 21.37 -16.80
N VAL A 25 -23.52 20.25 -16.14
CA VAL A 25 -23.97 20.25 -14.75
C VAL A 25 -22.80 20.62 -13.85
N PRO A 26 -22.91 21.66 -13.00
CA PRO A 26 -21.83 22.01 -12.08
C PRO A 26 -21.51 20.87 -11.11
N GLU A 27 -20.22 20.70 -10.80
CA GLU A 27 -19.72 19.64 -9.91
C GLU A 27 -20.38 19.58 -8.52
N ARG A 28 -20.91 20.71 -8.05
CA ARG A 28 -21.54 20.87 -6.72
C ARG A 28 -23.05 21.04 -6.79
N GLN A 29 -23.65 20.83 -7.96
CA GLN A 29 -25.10 20.90 -8.13
C GLN A 29 -25.75 19.83 -7.23
N PRO A 30 -26.70 20.16 -6.35
CA PRO A 30 -27.33 19.19 -5.46
C PRO A 30 -27.80 17.93 -6.18
N TYR A 31 -27.47 16.76 -5.64
CA TYR A 31 -27.75 15.41 -6.16
C TYR A 31 -27.05 15.05 -7.48
N ALA A 32 -26.99 15.99 -8.44
CA ALA A 32 -26.55 15.74 -9.81
C ALA A 32 -25.04 15.98 -10.03
N GLY A 33 -24.42 16.87 -9.27
CA GLY A 33 -23.02 17.23 -9.42
C GLY A 33 -22.08 16.06 -9.10
N SER A 34 -20.92 16.00 -9.75
CA SER A 34 -19.96 14.90 -9.57
C SER A 34 -19.43 14.76 -8.13
N LEU A 35 -19.38 15.83 -7.34
CA LEU A 35 -18.74 15.83 -6.01
C LEU A 35 -19.70 15.71 -4.83
N VAL A 36 -21.01 15.54 -5.07
CA VAL A 36 -22.03 15.64 -4.00
C VAL A 36 -22.15 14.41 -3.11
N PHE A 37 -21.67 13.26 -3.58
CA PHE A 37 -21.55 12.01 -2.80
C PHE A 37 -20.10 11.64 -2.55
N THR A 38 -19.23 12.65 -2.43
CA THR A 38 -17.80 12.46 -2.20
C THR A 38 -17.40 13.03 -0.85
N ALA A 39 -16.69 12.23 -0.05
CA ALA A 39 -16.09 12.69 1.20
C ALA A 39 -14.58 12.84 1.05
N PHE A 40 -14.05 14.06 1.22
CA PHE A 40 -12.61 14.34 1.12
C PHE A 40 -11.87 14.24 2.46
N SER A 41 -12.58 14.39 3.58
CA SER A 41 -11.96 14.31 4.91
C SER A 41 -11.89 12.87 5.37
N GLY A 42 -10.72 12.43 5.83
CA GLY A 42 -10.55 11.09 6.41
C GLY A 42 -11.47 10.83 7.62
N SER A 43 -11.82 11.86 8.40
CA SER A 43 -12.78 11.71 9.50
C SER A 43 -14.22 11.48 8.99
N HIS A 44 -14.60 12.12 7.88
CA HIS A 44 -15.90 11.90 7.25
C HIS A 44 -15.95 10.50 6.62
N GLN A 45 -14.89 10.10 5.92
CA GLN A 45 -14.76 8.76 5.34
C GLN A 45 -14.86 7.67 6.42
N ASP A 46 -14.16 7.81 7.56
CA ASP A 46 -14.24 6.85 8.67
C ASP A 46 -15.65 6.75 9.26
N ALA A 47 -16.34 7.88 9.45
CA ALA A 47 -17.72 7.90 9.94
C ALA A 47 -18.69 7.24 8.95
N ILE A 48 -18.56 7.55 7.64
CA ILE A 48 -19.36 6.94 6.58
C ILE A 48 -19.12 5.43 6.54
N ARG A 49 -17.86 4.99 6.55
CA ARG A 49 -17.50 3.56 6.53
C ARG A 49 -18.13 2.79 7.70
N LYS A 50 -18.06 3.34 8.92
CA LYS A 50 -18.67 2.73 10.11
C LYS A 50 -20.19 2.63 9.98
N ALA A 51 -20.84 3.68 9.50
CA ALA A 51 -22.28 3.67 9.29
C ALA A 51 -22.69 2.67 8.20
N MET A 52 -22.02 2.68 7.04
CA MET A 52 -22.24 1.73 5.95
C MET A 52 -22.03 0.27 6.40
N ALA A 53 -20.98 0.00 7.19
CA ALA A 53 -20.72 -1.33 7.73
C ALA A 53 -21.83 -1.79 8.70
N ALA A 54 -22.32 -0.90 9.57
CA ALA A 54 -23.43 -1.21 10.47
C ALA A 54 -24.71 -1.55 9.69
N ARG A 55 -24.99 -0.82 8.60
CA ARG A 55 -26.15 -1.04 7.74
C ARG A 55 -26.18 -2.40 7.05
N GLN A 56 -25.04 -3.05 6.79
CA GLN A 56 -25.02 -4.40 6.19
C GLN A 56 -25.80 -5.45 6.98
N SER A 57 -25.98 -5.21 8.28
CA SER A 57 -26.75 -6.08 9.18
C SER A 57 -28.21 -5.65 9.39
N MET A 58 -28.63 -4.54 8.77
CA MET A 58 -29.97 -3.98 8.91
C MET A 58 -30.92 -4.49 7.82
N PRO A 59 -32.25 -4.45 8.07
CA PRO A 59 -33.26 -4.68 7.03
C PRO A 59 -33.10 -3.71 5.85
N VAL A 60 -33.48 -4.16 4.65
CA VAL A 60 -33.40 -3.35 3.42
C VAL A 60 -34.24 -2.07 3.50
N ASP A 61 -35.35 -2.11 4.23
CA ASP A 61 -36.28 -0.99 4.45
C ASP A 61 -35.91 -0.11 5.66
N ALA A 62 -34.77 -0.36 6.30
CA ALA A 62 -34.31 0.46 7.41
C ALA A 62 -34.06 1.92 6.97
N PRO A 63 -34.56 2.92 7.73
CA PRO A 63 -34.34 4.33 7.42
C PRO A 63 -32.87 4.65 7.17
N TRP A 64 -32.59 5.50 6.18
CA TRP A 64 -31.24 5.93 5.88
C TRP A 64 -30.61 6.71 7.05
N ASP A 65 -29.44 6.29 7.51
CA ASP A 65 -28.78 6.79 8.72
C ASP A 65 -27.26 6.95 8.57
N VAL A 66 -26.77 7.15 7.35
CA VAL A 66 -25.33 7.38 7.09
C VAL A 66 -24.98 8.85 7.30
N THR A 67 -24.04 9.12 8.20
CA THR A 67 -23.61 10.49 8.50
C THR A 67 -23.00 11.15 7.25
N TYR A 68 -23.26 12.45 7.05
CA TYR A 68 -22.77 13.28 5.92
C TYR A 68 -23.36 12.96 4.54
N ILE A 69 -24.03 11.81 4.37
CA ILE A 69 -24.70 11.45 3.11
C ILE A 69 -26.21 11.54 3.34
N PRO A 70 -26.94 12.45 2.68
CA PRO A 70 -28.34 12.72 3.03
C PRO A 70 -29.33 11.66 2.54
N ILE A 71 -29.00 10.92 1.48
CA ILE A 71 -29.82 9.85 0.87
C ILE A 71 -28.91 8.71 0.42
N ASP A 72 -29.43 7.50 0.24
CA ASP A 72 -28.65 6.44 -0.41
C ASP A 72 -28.36 6.88 -1.86
N PRO A 73 -27.09 7.01 -2.29
CA PRO A 73 -26.79 7.36 -3.67
C PRO A 73 -27.42 6.38 -4.68
N HIS A 74 -27.57 5.11 -4.32
CA HIS A 74 -28.15 4.10 -5.21
C HIS A 74 -29.63 4.37 -5.52
N ASP A 75 -30.36 5.04 -4.62
CA ASP A 75 -31.77 5.40 -4.83
C ASP A 75 -31.97 6.33 -6.04
N ILE A 76 -30.89 6.97 -6.50
CA ILE A 76 -30.87 7.87 -7.67
C ILE A 76 -29.84 7.45 -8.73
N GLY A 77 -29.41 6.18 -8.71
CA GLY A 77 -28.49 5.62 -9.70
C GLY A 77 -27.06 6.16 -9.59
N ARG A 78 -26.67 6.62 -8.39
CA ARG A 78 -25.33 7.10 -8.07
C ARG A 78 -24.65 6.16 -7.09
N GLU A 79 -23.36 6.35 -6.89
CA GLU A 79 -22.59 5.62 -5.89
C GLU A 79 -21.89 6.62 -4.96
N TYR A 80 -21.59 6.17 -3.75
CA TYR A 80 -20.69 6.89 -2.86
C TYR A 80 -19.26 6.68 -3.35
N GLU A 81 -18.58 7.76 -3.72
CA GLU A 81 -17.20 7.71 -4.16
C GLU A 81 -16.25 8.00 -2.99
N GLU A 82 -15.59 6.95 -2.48
CA GLU A 82 -14.42 7.11 -1.62
C GLU A 82 -13.24 7.62 -2.44
N ILE A 83 -13.20 8.92 -2.71
CA ILE A 83 -11.97 9.52 -3.23
C ILE A 83 -11.01 9.65 -2.05
N ILE A 84 -10.15 8.65 -1.86
CA ILE A 84 -9.05 8.76 -0.89
C ILE A 84 -8.01 9.71 -1.46
N ARG A 85 -8.19 11.00 -1.15
CA ARG A 85 -7.27 12.07 -1.49
C ARG A 85 -6.14 12.09 -0.48
N ILE A 86 -4.92 11.74 -0.89
CA ILE A 86 -3.73 12.03 -0.11
C ILE A 86 -3.17 13.36 -0.57
N ASN A 87 -3.44 14.39 0.22
CA ASN A 87 -2.65 15.60 0.21
C ASN A 87 -1.72 15.61 1.44
N SER A 88 -0.89 16.64 1.55
CA SER A 88 0.06 16.82 2.66
C SER A 88 -0.59 16.87 4.06
N GLN A 89 -1.92 16.85 4.17
CA GLN A 89 -2.67 16.78 5.43
C GLN A 89 -3.36 15.43 5.69
N SER A 90 -3.39 14.52 4.72
CA SER A 90 -3.99 13.19 4.89
C SER A 90 -3.10 12.38 5.83
N GLY A 91 -3.59 12.17 7.06
CA GLY A 91 -2.78 11.74 8.21
C GLY A 91 -1.90 10.49 7.99
N LYS A 92 -1.03 10.22 8.98
CA LYS A 92 0.11 9.27 8.93
C LYS A 92 -0.17 7.83 8.43
N GLY A 93 -1.44 7.42 8.26
CA GLY A 93 -1.84 6.08 7.82
C GLY A 93 -2.64 6.03 6.52
N GLY A 94 -2.97 7.16 5.87
CA GLY A 94 -3.83 7.17 4.67
C GLY A 94 -3.29 6.30 3.53
N ALA A 95 -1.99 6.41 3.25
CA ALA A 95 -1.35 5.66 2.16
C ALA A 95 -1.32 4.16 2.43
N ALA A 96 -1.05 3.76 3.67
CA ALA A 96 -1.04 2.35 4.05
C ALA A 96 -2.43 1.73 3.95
N TRP A 97 -3.47 2.49 4.30
CA TRP A 97 -4.86 2.04 4.16
C TRP A 97 -5.25 1.83 2.69
N ILE A 98 -4.83 2.72 1.77
CA ILE A 98 -5.06 2.54 0.32
C ILE A 98 -4.37 1.27 -0.18
N LEU A 99 -3.11 1.05 0.20
CA LEU A 99 -2.38 -0.16 -0.18
C LEU A 99 -3.08 -1.43 0.33
N GLU A 100 -3.60 -1.40 1.55
CA GLU A 100 -4.31 -2.53 2.14
C GLU A 100 -5.64 -2.81 1.43
N GLN A 101 -6.47 -1.79 1.21
CA GLN A 101 -7.80 -1.98 0.62
C GLN A 101 -7.76 -2.29 -0.87
N ASN A 102 -6.93 -1.57 -1.63
CA ASN A 102 -6.93 -1.66 -3.09
C ASN A 102 -5.99 -2.76 -3.61
N TYR A 103 -4.95 -3.12 -2.84
CA TYR A 103 -3.89 -4.03 -3.29
C TYR A 103 -3.58 -5.17 -2.32
N GLY A 104 -4.28 -5.27 -1.18
CA GLY A 104 -4.03 -6.33 -0.18
C GLY A 104 -2.68 -6.20 0.53
N ILE A 105 -2.02 -5.05 0.43
CA ILE A 105 -0.71 -4.79 1.04
C ILE A 105 -0.91 -4.23 2.45
N SER A 106 -0.90 -5.11 3.46
CA SER A 106 -0.98 -4.70 4.86
C SER A 106 0.42 -4.39 5.41
N LEU A 107 0.72 -3.10 5.59
CA LEU A 107 2.01 -2.68 6.16
C LEU A 107 1.95 -2.63 7.69
N PRO A 108 3.06 -2.94 8.39
CA PRO A 108 3.14 -2.76 9.84
C PRO A 108 2.87 -1.30 10.24
N LYS A 109 2.16 -1.09 11.35
CA LYS A 109 1.81 0.27 11.83
C LYS A 109 3.04 1.19 11.99
N ALA A 110 4.18 0.63 12.36
CA ALA A 110 5.44 1.38 12.49
C ALA A 110 6.00 1.89 11.14
N MET A 111 5.66 1.23 10.03
CA MET A 111 6.06 1.62 8.69
C MET A 111 5.13 2.69 8.07
N HIS A 112 3.90 2.83 8.57
CA HIS A 112 2.92 3.78 8.01
C HIS A 112 3.47 5.21 7.87
N PRO A 113 4.15 5.79 8.88
CA PRO A 113 4.73 7.13 8.75
C PRO A 113 5.87 7.21 7.73
N VAL A 114 6.59 6.11 7.49
CA VAL A 114 7.69 6.04 6.51
C VAL A 114 7.11 6.11 5.10
N LEU A 115 6.08 5.31 4.82
CA LEU A 115 5.33 5.38 3.56
C LEU A 115 4.70 6.77 3.38
N GLY A 116 4.05 7.29 4.41
CA GLY A 116 3.41 8.60 4.38
C GLY A 116 4.37 9.72 3.97
N LYS A 117 5.62 9.70 4.47
CA LYS A 117 6.65 10.67 4.07
C LYS A 117 7.01 10.57 2.58
N VAL A 118 7.15 9.36 2.05
CA VAL A 118 7.49 9.14 0.63
C VAL A 118 6.35 9.63 -0.28
N VAL A 119 5.11 9.26 0.05
CA VAL A 119 3.91 9.70 -0.70
C VAL A 119 3.74 11.21 -0.63
N THR A 120 3.91 11.82 0.56
CA THR A 120 3.81 13.27 0.74
C THR A 120 4.87 14.00 -0.09
N SER A 121 6.13 13.53 -0.04
CA SER A 121 7.22 14.12 -0.82
C SER A 121 6.96 14.06 -2.33
N ALA A 122 6.39 12.96 -2.82
CA ALA A 122 6.01 12.81 -4.22
C ALA A 122 4.84 13.73 -4.62
N ALA A 123 3.79 13.81 -3.79
CA ALA A 123 2.65 14.70 -4.00
C ALA A 123 3.09 16.17 -4.02
N ASP A 124 3.94 16.58 -3.07
CA ASP A 124 4.48 17.94 -2.98
C ASP A 124 5.31 18.30 -4.22
N LYS A 125 6.11 17.38 -4.75
CA LYS A 125 6.89 17.62 -5.99
C LYS A 125 5.99 17.83 -7.21
N LEU A 126 4.89 17.09 -7.30
CA LEU A 126 3.95 17.22 -8.41
C LEU A 126 2.92 18.33 -8.20
N GLN A 127 2.88 18.95 -7.01
CA GLN A 127 1.90 19.96 -6.60
C GLN A 127 0.45 19.50 -6.82
N ARG A 128 0.22 18.19 -6.62
CA ARG A 128 -1.09 17.57 -6.74
C ARG A 128 -1.17 16.32 -5.88
N GLU A 129 -2.37 15.82 -5.73
CA GLU A 129 -2.64 14.56 -5.06
C GLU A 129 -2.26 13.37 -5.96
N LEU A 130 -1.99 12.23 -5.33
CA LEU A 130 -1.68 10.97 -6.00
C LEU A 130 -2.89 10.03 -6.00
N SER A 131 -3.09 9.34 -7.12
CA SER A 131 -4.08 8.26 -7.23
C SER A 131 -3.64 7.01 -6.45
N ALA A 132 -4.56 6.07 -6.23
CA ALA A 132 -4.24 4.79 -5.60
C ALA A 132 -3.16 4.00 -6.39
N GLU A 133 -3.24 4.05 -7.72
CA GLU A 133 -2.26 3.43 -8.62
C GLU A 133 -0.89 4.09 -8.52
N GLU A 134 -0.84 5.41 -8.43
CA GLU A 134 0.42 6.13 -8.25
C GLU A 134 1.06 5.84 -6.89
N ILE A 135 0.26 5.70 -5.83
CA ILE A 135 0.75 5.31 -4.51
C ILE A 135 1.29 3.88 -4.53
N TYR A 136 0.59 2.97 -5.21
CA TYR A 136 1.04 1.60 -5.40
C TYR A 136 2.36 1.55 -6.18
N GLN A 137 2.44 2.23 -7.32
CA GLN A 137 3.66 2.25 -8.13
C GLN A 137 4.82 2.88 -7.34
N LEU A 138 4.56 3.97 -6.60
CA LEU A 138 5.57 4.58 -5.74
C LEU A 138 6.07 3.61 -4.66
N PHE A 139 5.19 2.78 -4.08
CA PHE A 139 5.59 1.74 -3.14
C PHE A 139 6.45 0.66 -3.82
N ILE A 140 6.04 0.18 -4.99
CA ILE A 140 6.77 -0.81 -5.77
C ILE A 140 8.17 -0.28 -6.13
N ASP A 141 8.27 0.92 -6.70
CA ASP A 141 9.54 1.53 -7.09
C ASP A 141 10.47 1.73 -5.88
N THR A 142 9.91 2.18 -4.75
CA THR A 142 10.69 2.56 -3.56
C THR A 142 11.21 1.36 -2.79
N TRP A 143 10.47 0.25 -2.72
CA TRP A 143 10.81 -0.89 -1.87
C TRP A 143 10.95 -2.22 -2.61
N ILE A 144 10.17 -2.49 -3.66
CA ILE A 144 10.18 -3.81 -4.32
C ILE A 144 11.21 -3.85 -5.46
N ASP A 145 11.23 -2.84 -6.32
CA ASP A 145 12.04 -2.82 -7.54
C ASP A 145 13.42 -2.15 -7.36
N THR A 146 13.72 -1.63 -6.16
CA THR A 146 15.02 -1.04 -5.86
C THR A 146 16.09 -2.13 -5.77
N THR A 147 16.98 -2.17 -6.77
CA THR A 147 18.05 -3.18 -6.92
C THR A 147 19.48 -2.63 -6.76
N SER A 148 19.63 -1.44 -6.18
CA SER A 148 20.93 -0.78 -6.00
C SER A 148 21.00 -0.10 -4.62
N PRO A 149 22.15 -0.10 -3.94
CA PRO A 149 23.45 -0.67 -4.37
C PRO A 149 23.59 -2.18 -4.25
N LEU A 150 22.68 -2.88 -3.56
CA LEU A 150 22.72 -4.33 -3.35
C LEU A 150 21.69 -5.04 -4.25
N LYS A 151 22.15 -6.08 -4.96
CA LYS A 151 21.32 -6.98 -5.77
C LYS A 151 21.76 -8.42 -5.58
N ILE A 152 20.80 -9.34 -5.55
CA ILE A 152 21.09 -10.79 -5.63
C ILE A 152 21.21 -11.18 -7.10
N VAL A 153 22.37 -11.72 -7.49
CA VAL A 153 22.66 -12.22 -8.84
C VAL A 153 22.30 -13.70 -8.95
N ASP A 154 22.67 -14.47 -7.93
CA ASP A 154 22.36 -15.89 -7.83
C ASP A 154 22.14 -16.26 -6.37
N PHE A 155 21.25 -17.23 -6.11
CA PHE A 155 20.91 -17.67 -4.76
C PHE A 155 20.58 -19.16 -4.74
N ALA A 156 21.26 -19.89 -3.86
CA ALA A 156 21.00 -21.29 -3.58
C ALA A 156 20.93 -21.52 -2.07
N GLN A 157 20.02 -22.40 -1.66
CA GLN A 157 19.87 -22.83 -0.28
C GLN A 157 19.81 -24.35 -0.18
N THR A 158 20.42 -24.90 0.87
CA THR A 158 20.43 -26.32 1.19
C THR A 158 19.97 -26.52 2.62
N TYR A 159 18.94 -27.36 2.81
CA TYR A 159 18.48 -27.77 4.14
C TYR A 159 19.41 -28.86 4.68
N LEU A 160 20.04 -28.59 5.82
CA LEU A 160 21.00 -29.51 6.45
C LEU A 160 20.34 -30.45 7.48
N GLY A 161 19.04 -30.26 7.76
CA GLY A 161 18.28 -31.01 8.75
C GLY A 161 17.87 -30.13 9.94
N GLY A 162 16.68 -30.40 10.50
CA GLY A 162 16.05 -29.48 11.46
C GLY A 162 15.80 -28.11 10.82
N ASP A 163 16.02 -27.05 11.58
CA ASP A 163 15.88 -25.66 11.10
C ASP A 163 17.17 -25.11 10.46
N GLN A 164 18.21 -25.93 10.33
CA GLN A 164 19.50 -25.48 9.84
C GLN A 164 19.51 -25.40 8.31
N VAL A 165 19.79 -24.20 7.79
CA VAL A 165 19.88 -23.90 6.36
C VAL A 165 21.27 -23.37 6.06
N GLN A 166 21.90 -23.90 5.00
CA GLN A 166 23.08 -23.29 4.38
C GLN A 166 22.65 -22.46 3.18
N CYS A 167 23.08 -21.21 3.13
CA CYS A 167 22.90 -20.30 2.01
C CYS A 167 24.22 -20.09 1.26
N ARG A 168 24.15 -20.04 -0.07
CA ARG A 168 25.19 -19.53 -0.97
C ARG A 168 24.55 -18.53 -1.91
N ALA A 169 25.14 -17.35 -2.04
CA ALA A 169 24.63 -16.33 -2.94
C ALA A 169 25.78 -15.62 -3.65
N SER A 170 25.53 -15.19 -4.87
CA SER A 170 26.33 -14.18 -5.56
C SER A 170 25.55 -12.88 -5.49
N ILE A 171 26.14 -11.85 -4.87
CA ILE A 171 25.53 -10.52 -4.77
C ILE A 171 26.33 -9.52 -5.61
N CYS A 172 25.66 -8.52 -6.15
CA CYS A 172 26.30 -7.31 -6.66
C CYS A 172 26.13 -6.22 -5.59
N TYR A 173 27.23 -5.69 -5.07
CA TYR A 173 27.22 -4.57 -4.15
C TYR A 173 28.11 -3.45 -4.68
N LEU A 174 27.54 -2.26 -4.90
CA LEU A 174 28.24 -1.10 -5.46
C LEU A 174 28.97 -1.41 -6.79
N GLY A 175 28.43 -2.33 -7.59
CA GLY A 175 28.99 -2.75 -8.87
C GLY A 175 29.97 -3.92 -8.81
N GLU A 176 30.37 -4.37 -7.62
CA GLU A 176 31.25 -5.53 -7.44
C GLU A 176 30.46 -6.81 -7.17
N ILE A 177 30.83 -7.89 -7.87
CA ILE A 177 30.23 -9.22 -7.65
C ILE A 177 30.98 -9.94 -6.54
N ILE A 178 30.27 -10.28 -5.46
CA ILE A 178 30.82 -10.90 -4.25
C ILE A 178 30.07 -12.22 -3.99
N ALA A 179 30.83 -13.31 -3.82
CA ALA A 179 30.28 -14.58 -3.37
C ALA A 179 30.18 -14.58 -1.84
N ILE A 180 29.00 -14.88 -1.31
CA ILE A 180 28.73 -14.95 0.13
C ILE A 180 28.14 -16.31 0.50
N GLY A 181 28.38 -16.74 1.73
CA GLY A 181 27.79 -17.96 2.25
C GLY A 181 27.88 -18.08 3.76
N SER A 182 26.80 -18.61 4.36
CA SER A 182 26.74 -18.94 5.77
C SER A 182 25.66 -19.98 6.02
N SER A 183 25.67 -20.55 7.22
CA SER A 183 24.54 -21.32 7.74
C SER A 183 23.79 -20.48 8.79
N GLY A 184 22.51 -20.79 8.99
CA GLY A 184 21.65 -20.14 9.98
C GLY A 184 20.40 -20.98 10.30
N ASN A 185 19.60 -20.51 11.24
CA ASN A 185 18.34 -21.13 11.67
C ASN A 185 17.19 -20.73 10.74
N GLY A 186 17.39 -20.94 9.44
CA GLY A 186 16.46 -20.59 8.37
C GLY A 186 17.13 -19.80 7.23
N PRO A 187 16.45 -19.64 6.08
CA PRO A 187 17.02 -18.97 4.91
C PRO A 187 17.42 -17.51 5.16
N LEU A 188 16.56 -16.76 5.86
CA LEU A 188 16.79 -15.35 6.16
C LEU A 188 18.01 -15.17 7.06
N ASP A 189 18.08 -15.92 8.16
CA ASP A 189 19.19 -15.88 9.12
C ASP A 189 20.53 -16.28 8.46
N ALA A 190 20.51 -17.34 7.64
CA ALA A 190 21.68 -17.76 6.87
C ALA A 190 22.15 -16.68 5.89
N PHE A 191 21.23 -16.00 5.19
CA PHE A 191 21.54 -14.92 4.28
C PHE A 191 22.07 -13.67 5.00
N VAL A 192 21.44 -13.24 6.10
CA VAL A 192 21.91 -12.10 6.91
C VAL A 192 23.29 -12.37 7.49
N SER A 193 23.53 -13.58 8.02
CA SER A 193 24.85 -14.00 8.51
C SER A 193 25.90 -14.04 7.40
N ALA A 194 25.50 -14.32 6.15
CA ALA A 194 26.39 -14.27 4.99
C ALA A 194 26.70 -12.82 4.59
N LEU A 195 25.68 -11.94 4.60
CA LEU A 195 25.84 -10.51 4.33
C LEU A 195 26.77 -9.82 5.33
N GLN A 196 26.69 -10.15 6.61
CA GLN A 196 27.57 -9.58 7.65
C GLN A 196 29.07 -9.85 7.42
N LYS A 197 29.42 -10.80 6.54
CA LYS A 197 30.82 -11.10 6.16
C LYS A 197 31.26 -10.36 4.90
N ALA A 198 30.33 -9.70 4.20
CA ALA A 198 30.60 -8.88 3.03
C ALA A 198 30.81 -7.42 3.43
N SER A 199 31.25 -6.59 2.48
CA SER A 199 31.50 -5.16 2.66
C SER A 199 30.21 -4.30 2.75
N VAL A 200 29.09 -4.86 3.20
CA VAL A 200 27.83 -4.13 3.40
C VAL A 200 27.79 -3.54 4.82
N PRO A 201 27.05 -2.44 5.06
CA PRO A 201 26.91 -1.87 6.39
C PRO A 201 26.43 -2.90 7.41
N HIS A 202 26.98 -2.87 8.63
CA HIS A 202 26.51 -3.71 9.71
C HIS A 202 25.12 -3.25 10.18
N PHE A 203 24.23 -4.23 10.38
CA PHE A 203 22.88 -4.00 10.85
C PHE A 203 22.35 -5.20 11.65
N SER A 204 21.31 -4.93 12.44
CA SER A 204 20.47 -5.94 13.10
C SER A 204 19.03 -5.82 12.61
N ILE A 205 18.30 -6.93 12.59
CA ILE A 205 16.85 -6.91 12.30
C ILE A 205 16.11 -6.56 13.60
N SER A 206 15.37 -5.46 13.60
CA SER A 206 14.58 -4.98 14.75
C SER A 206 13.10 -5.31 14.67
N ALA A 207 12.57 -5.55 13.46
CA ALA A 207 11.20 -6.02 13.26
C ALA A 207 11.10 -6.85 11.98
N PHE A 208 10.24 -7.86 11.98
CA PHE A 208 9.92 -8.67 10.81
C PHE A 208 8.41 -8.95 10.80
N HIS A 209 7.78 -8.69 9.66
CA HIS A 209 6.37 -8.93 9.42
C HIS A 209 6.19 -9.58 8.07
N GLU A 210 5.25 -10.50 7.98
CA GLU A 210 4.96 -11.22 6.74
C GLU A 210 3.46 -11.48 6.64
N HIS A 211 2.94 -11.37 5.42
CA HIS A 211 1.59 -11.81 5.11
C HIS A 211 1.47 -12.24 3.64
N ALA A 212 0.42 -13.00 3.35
CA ALA A 212 0.07 -13.40 2.00
C ALA A 212 -0.75 -12.31 1.29
N ILE A 213 -0.45 -12.07 0.02
CA ILE A 213 -1.22 -11.22 -0.88
C ILE A 213 -1.88 -12.12 -1.94
N GLY A 214 -3.15 -11.86 -2.23
CA GLY A 214 -3.94 -12.62 -3.20
C GLY A 214 -4.70 -13.80 -2.61
N LEU A 215 -5.32 -14.61 -3.47
CA LEU A 215 -6.16 -15.74 -3.08
C LEU A 215 -5.79 -17.00 -3.88
N GLY A 216 -5.91 -18.17 -3.25
CA GLY A 216 -5.70 -19.46 -3.90
C GLY A 216 -4.24 -19.76 -4.27
N THR A 217 -4.04 -20.35 -5.45
CA THR A 217 -2.73 -20.85 -5.93
C THR A 217 -1.82 -19.76 -6.52
N GLY A 218 -2.31 -18.54 -6.68
CA GLY A 218 -1.54 -17.37 -7.12
C GLY A 218 -1.11 -16.45 -5.97
N THR A 219 -1.02 -16.99 -4.75
CA THR A 219 -0.63 -16.23 -3.56
C THR A 219 0.86 -15.91 -3.57
N GLU A 220 1.19 -14.67 -3.24
CA GLU A 220 2.56 -14.21 -3.04
C GLU A 220 2.75 -13.84 -1.58
N ALA A 221 3.96 -14.05 -1.04
CA ALA A 221 4.34 -13.54 0.26
C ALA A 221 4.89 -12.12 0.10
N LEU A 222 4.43 -11.22 0.96
CA LEU A 222 5.04 -9.91 1.20
C LEU A 222 5.67 -9.92 2.59
N ALA A 223 6.97 -9.67 2.63
CA ALA A 223 7.72 -9.49 3.86
C ALA A 223 8.12 -8.02 4.02
N CYS A 224 8.01 -7.51 5.25
CA CYS A 224 8.48 -6.19 5.65
C CYS A 224 9.47 -6.35 6.81
N VAL A 225 10.66 -5.79 6.66
CA VAL A 225 11.72 -5.85 7.69
C VAL A 225 12.14 -4.44 8.10
N GLU A 226 12.37 -4.22 9.39
CA GLU A 226 13.09 -3.07 9.89
C GLU A 226 14.52 -3.51 10.23
N ILE A 227 15.51 -2.85 9.64
CA ILE A 227 16.91 -2.99 10.04
C ILE A 227 17.34 -1.77 10.85
N THR A 228 18.18 -1.98 11.85
CA THR A 228 18.82 -0.94 12.66
C THR A 228 20.33 -1.02 12.45
N LEU A 229 20.94 0.09 12.02
CA LEU A 229 22.39 0.21 11.88
C LEU A 229 23.05 0.43 13.25
N ASP A 230 24.37 0.28 13.31
CA ASP A 230 25.16 0.50 14.53
C ASP A 230 25.05 1.95 15.06
N ASP A 231 24.78 2.92 14.17
CA ASP A 231 24.55 4.33 14.52
C ASP A 231 23.12 4.61 15.03
N GLY A 232 22.26 3.59 15.08
CA GLY A 232 20.88 3.66 15.54
C GLY A 232 19.86 4.10 14.48
N ARG A 233 20.29 4.43 13.24
CA ARG A 233 19.35 4.70 12.15
C ARG A 233 18.56 3.45 11.78
N LYS A 234 17.29 3.64 11.46
CA LYS A 234 16.34 2.57 11.15
C LYS A 234 15.83 2.68 9.72
N PHE A 235 15.78 1.55 9.03
CA PHE A 235 15.35 1.48 7.64
C PHE A 235 14.36 0.33 7.45
N TRP A 236 13.25 0.63 6.77
CA TRP A 236 12.27 -0.37 6.38
C TRP A 236 12.55 -0.84 4.96
N GLY A 237 12.51 -2.15 4.75
CA GLY A 237 12.52 -2.80 3.44
C GLY A 237 11.31 -3.70 3.25
N CYS A 238 10.85 -3.83 2.01
CA CYS A 238 9.81 -4.79 1.66
C CYS A 238 10.30 -5.72 0.55
N GLY A 239 9.83 -6.96 0.55
CA GLY A 239 10.14 -7.94 -0.46
C GLY A 239 8.93 -8.78 -0.79
N LYS A 240 8.69 -9.01 -2.08
CA LYS A 240 7.58 -9.81 -2.58
C LYS A 240 8.12 -11.03 -3.34
N SER A 241 7.51 -12.20 -3.14
CA SER A 241 7.90 -13.44 -3.81
C SER A 241 6.85 -14.53 -3.61
N THR A 242 6.71 -15.46 -4.56
CA THR A 242 5.94 -16.71 -4.36
C THR A 242 6.60 -17.66 -3.35
N ASN A 243 7.90 -17.48 -3.09
CA ASN A 243 8.63 -18.17 -2.03
C ASN A 243 8.78 -17.26 -0.80
N ILE A 244 8.19 -17.68 0.31
CA ILE A 244 8.17 -17.04 1.63
C ILE A 244 9.59 -16.63 2.08
N GLY A 245 10.52 -17.59 2.11
CA GLY A 245 11.90 -17.32 2.53
C GLY A 245 12.59 -16.29 1.64
N PHE A 246 12.31 -16.32 0.34
CA PHE A 246 12.86 -15.36 -0.61
C PHE A 246 12.20 -13.97 -0.50
N ALA A 247 10.93 -13.86 -0.12
CA ALA A 247 10.29 -12.59 0.20
C ALA A 247 11.02 -11.90 1.37
N GLY A 248 11.31 -12.66 2.44
CA GLY A 248 12.11 -12.18 3.56
C GLY A 248 13.50 -11.71 3.15
N ILE A 249 14.21 -12.48 2.33
CA ILE A 249 15.53 -12.12 1.80
C ILE A 249 15.47 -10.83 0.97
N ASN A 250 14.50 -10.72 0.06
CA ASN A 250 14.28 -9.52 -0.76
C ASN A 250 13.99 -8.30 0.12
N SER A 251 13.26 -8.46 1.24
CA SER A 251 12.99 -7.36 2.16
C SER A 251 14.26 -6.82 2.83
N VAL A 252 15.23 -7.68 3.14
CA VAL A 252 16.54 -7.25 3.69
C VAL A 252 17.35 -6.52 2.63
N VAL A 253 17.39 -7.02 1.40
CA VAL A 253 18.06 -6.33 0.28
C VAL A 253 17.46 -4.95 0.06
N SER A 254 16.13 -4.86 0.05
CA SER A 254 15.38 -3.60 -0.01
C SER A 254 15.78 -2.66 1.13
N ALA A 255 15.81 -3.14 2.37
CA ALA A 255 16.17 -2.32 3.53
C ALA A 255 17.62 -1.77 3.45
N VAL A 256 18.58 -2.60 3.01
CA VAL A 256 19.97 -2.17 2.77
C VAL A 256 20.02 -1.10 1.68
N ASN A 257 19.24 -1.26 0.61
CA ASN A 257 19.17 -0.28 -0.47
C ASN A 257 18.60 1.07 -0.03
N ARG A 258 17.75 1.08 1.00
CA ARG A 258 17.21 2.31 1.59
C ARG A 258 18.22 3.10 2.41
N ILE A 259 19.35 2.50 2.81
CA ILE A 259 20.44 3.21 3.53
C ILE A 259 21.02 4.30 2.62
N SER A 260 21.36 3.95 1.38
CA SER A 260 22.05 4.85 0.45
C SER A 260 21.16 5.93 -0.16
N VAL A 261 19.83 5.79 -0.09
CA VAL A 261 18.88 6.84 -0.52
C VAL A 261 18.69 7.91 0.57
N ALA A 262 19.10 7.63 1.81
CA ALA A 262 18.97 8.54 2.94
C ALA A 262 20.22 9.41 3.20
N GLU A 263 21.28 9.21 2.42
CA GLU A 263 22.48 10.06 2.37
C GLU A 263 22.36 11.09 1.24
#